data_AF-A0A662F151-F1
#
_entry.id   AF-A0A662F151-F1
#
_cell.length_a   1.000
_cell.length_b   1.000
_cell.length_c   1.000
_cell.angle_alpha   90.00
_cell.angle_beta   90.00
_cell.angle_gamma   90.00
#
_symmetry.space_group_name_H-M   'P 1'
#
loop_
_entity.id
_entity.type
_entity.pdbx_description
1 polymer ?
#
loop_
_entity_poly.entity_id
_entity_poly.type
_entity_poly.pdbx_seq_one_letter_code
_entity_poly.pdbx_strand_id
1 'polypeptide(L)'
;MSKVAKSVKKVKVGEAYHKIKPILYVLEAHPSIEVYQIAGSYRRGKEIIKDMDIVAKIETNENTEDIIRKICEMSEDFEKGVIGRDRVRRKFNGIQFDLHFAREGEWGARLLYLTGSAEFNIDMRTIAKRMGFLLNEYGLFKRDTGELVASVTEEEIFEALNMDFVDPKDREKTAAWKAIKQDHKDKGAKKNGTCKTKS
;
A
#
# COMPACT_ATOMS: atom_id res chain seq x y z
N MET A 1 -24.19 -11.08 -23.13
CA MET A 1 -24.42 -11.60 -21.76
C MET A 1 -23.94 -10.56 -20.77
N SER A 2 -24.85 -9.96 -20.00
CA SER A 2 -24.52 -8.97 -18.97
C SER A 2 -23.75 -9.67 -17.85
N LYS A 3 -22.55 -9.16 -17.52
CA LYS A 3 -21.81 -9.59 -16.33
C LYS A 3 -22.57 -9.06 -15.12
N VAL A 4 -23.37 -9.90 -14.48
CA VAL A 4 -23.91 -9.61 -13.15
C VAL A 4 -22.71 -9.41 -12.22
N ALA A 5 -22.48 -8.17 -11.79
CA ALA A 5 -21.46 -7.88 -10.80
C ALA A 5 -21.83 -8.62 -9.51
N LYS A 6 -21.09 -9.69 -9.17
CA LYS A 6 -21.24 -10.35 -7.87
C LYS A 6 -21.02 -9.29 -6.78
N SER A 7 -22.03 -9.03 -5.97
CA SER A 7 -21.94 -8.11 -4.84
C SER A 7 -20.84 -8.61 -3.89
N VAL A 8 -19.82 -7.78 -3.67
CA VAL A 8 -18.73 -8.10 -2.73
C VAL A 8 -19.30 -8.06 -1.32
N LYS A 9 -19.34 -9.22 -0.65
CA LYS A 9 -19.84 -9.35 0.73
C LYS A 9 -18.96 -8.52 1.67
N LYS A 10 -19.58 -7.61 2.41
CA LYS A 10 -18.93 -6.83 3.47
C LYS A 10 -19.08 -7.55 4.81
N VAL A 11 -18.09 -7.43 5.67
CA VAL A 11 -18.04 -8.09 6.99
C VAL A 11 -17.47 -7.16 8.06
N LYS A 12 -17.84 -7.41 9.32
CA LYS A 12 -17.24 -6.70 10.46
C LYS A 12 -15.77 -7.06 10.59
N VAL A 13 -14.93 -6.08 10.87
CA VAL A 13 -13.48 -6.25 10.95
C VAL A 13 -13.05 -7.31 11.96
N GLY A 14 -13.73 -7.40 13.12
CA GLY A 14 -13.44 -8.43 14.12
C GLY A 14 -13.77 -9.85 13.65
N GLU A 15 -14.86 -10.03 12.88
CA GLU A 15 -15.22 -11.31 12.27
C GLU A 15 -14.18 -11.72 11.22
N ALA A 16 -13.78 -10.78 10.36
CA ALA A 16 -12.76 -11.00 9.34
C ALA A 16 -11.41 -11.38 9.96
N TYR A 17 -10.98 -10.65 11.00
CA TYR A 17 -9.74 -10.93 11.74
C TYR A 17 -9.76 -12.33 12.36
N HIS A 18 -10.85 -12.71 13.04
CA HIS A 18 -10.98 -14.04 13.64
C HIS A 18 -10.88 -15.14 12.57
N LYS A 19 -11.53 -14.92 11.42
CA LYS A 19 -11.53 -15.88 10.32
C LYS A 19 -10.16 -16.08 9.67
N ILE A 20 -9.35 -15.02 9.55
CA ILE A 20 -8.01 -15.11 8.92
C ILE A 20 -6.88 -15.43 9.91
N LYS A 21 -7.16 -15.49 11.22
CA LYS A 21 -6.17 -15.71 12.28
C LYS A 21 -5.23 -16.90 12.02
N PRO A 22 -5.69 -18.06 11.50
CA PRO A 22 -4.78 -19.15 11.15
C PRO A 22 -3.69 -18.76 10.15
N ILE A 23 -4.02 -17.92 9.16
CA ILE A 23 -3.04 -17.42 8.19
C ILE A 23 -1.98 -16.55 8.88
N LEU A 24 -2.41 -15.70 9.82
CA LEU A 24 -1.49 -14.87 10.60
C LEU A 24 -0.54 -15.73 11.45
N TYR A 25 -1.03 -16.83 12.03
CA TYR A 25 -0.18 -17.77 12.77
C TYR A 25 0.89 -18.43 11.89
N VAL A 26 0.59 -18.72 10.63
CA VAL A 26 1.62 -19.20 9.70
C VAL A 26 2.70 -18.14 9.49
N LEU A 27 2.32 -16.87 9.33
CA LEU A 27 3.28 -15.79 9.17
C LEU A 27 4.12 -15.56 10.42
N GLU A 28 3.50 -15.54 11.60
CA GLU A 28 4.16 -15.38 12.91
C GLU A 28 5.17 -16.50 13.19
N ALA A 29 4.84 -17.74 12.82
CA ALA A 29 5.67 -18.91 13.11
C ALA A 29 6.78 -19.16 12.06
N HIS A 30 6.73 -18.49 10.91
CA HIS A 30 7.66 -18.79 9.81
C HIS A 30 9.00 -18.06 10.00
N PRO A 31 10.14 -18.76 10.05
CA PRO A 31 11.43 -18.16 10.40
C PRO A 31 11.93 -17.11 9.39
N SER A 32 11.43 -17.15 8.15
CA SER A 32 11.77 -16.20 7.10
C SER A 32 10.94 -14.91 7.10
N ILE A 33 9.88 -14.82 7.92
CA ILE A 33 9.10 -13.59 8.07
C ILE A 33 9.77 -12.75 9.15
N GLU A 34 10.28 -11.58 8.78
CA GLU A 34 10.86 -10.64 9.74
C GLU A 34 9.75 -9.92 10.53
N VAL A 35 8.72 -9.47 9.81
CA VAL A 35 7.56 -8.77 10.35
C VAL A 35 6.41 -8.86 9.35
N TYR A 36 5.16 -8.75 9.82
CA TYR A 36 4.03 -8.50 8.95
C TYR A 36 3.13 -7.41 9.55
N GLN A 37 2.33 -6.82 8.67
CA GLN A 37 1.36 -5.79 9.02
C GLN A 37 0.07 -6.03 8.25
N ILE A 38 -1.06 -6.04 8.96
CA ILE A 38 -2.36 -5.96 8.30
C ILE A 38 -2.54 -4.53 7.79
N ALA A 39 -2.74 -4.40 6.49
CA ALA A 39 -2.83 -3.15 5.74
C ALA A 39 -4.29 -2.84 5.38
N GLY A 40 -4.51 -2.19 4.24
CA GLY A 40 -5.84 -2.02 3.69
C GLY A 40 -6.79 -1.25 4.57
N SER A 41 -8.07 -1.54 4.38
CA SER A 41 -9.14 -0.91 5.16
C SER A 41 -9.07 -1.21 6.66
N TYR A 42 -8.44 -2.33 7.05
CA TYR A 42 -8.15 -2.65 8.45
C TYR A 42 -7.21 -1.60 9.06
N ARG A 43 -6.07 -1.31 8.41
CA ARG A 43 -5.09 -0.32 8.92
C ARG A 43 -5.63 1.11 8.92
N ARG A 44 -6.61 1.40 8.08
CA ARG A 44 -7.34 2.68 8.08
C ARG A 44 -8.49 2.76 9.10
N GLY A 45 -8.66 1.72 9.92
CA GLY A 45 -9.64 1.71 11.03
C GLY A 45 -11.10 1.54 10.60
N LYS A 46 -11.39 0.94 9.44
CA LYS A 46 -12.77 0.67 9.04
C LYS A 46 -13.40 -0.44 9.87
N GLU A 47 -14.59 -0.20 10.39
CA GLU A 47 -15.39 -1.21 11.10
C GLU A 47 -15.91 -2.32 10.17
N ILE A 48 -16.18 -1.95 8.90
CA ILE A 48 -16.73 -2.84 7.88
C ILE A 48 -15.78 -2.89 6.68
N ILE A 49 -15.30 -4.09 6.37
CA ILE A 49 -14.28 -4.34 5.34
C ILE A 49 -14.76 -5.38 4.32
N LYS A 50 -14.04 -5.47 3.20
CA LYS A 50 -14.35 -6.43 2.11
C LYS A 50 -13.38 -7.62 2.12
N ASP A 51 -12.13 -7.35 2.46
CA ASP A 51 -10.98 -8.22 2.39
C ASP A 51 -9.96 -7.82 3.47
N MET A 52 -8.98 -8.71 3.69
CA MET A 52 -7.83 -8.48 4.57
C MET A 52 -6.56 -8.38 3.74
N ASP A 53 -6.02 -7.17 3.61
CA ASP A 53 -4.71 -6.94 3.01
C ASP A 53 -3.61 -7.15 4.05
N ILE A 54 -2.55 -7.87 3.70
CA ILE A 54 -1.42 -8.19 4.59
C ILE A 54 -0.12 -7.94 3.82
N VAL A 55 0.81 -7.23 4.43
CA VAL A 55 2.19 -7.10 3.92
C VAL A 55 3.11 -7.87 4.87
N ALA A 56 3.91 -8.80 4.36
CA ALA A 56 4.88 -9.55 5.13
C ALA A 56 6.29 -9.29 4.58
N LYS A 57 7.21 -8.85 5.42
CA LYS A 57 8.61 -8.58 5.08
C LYS A 57 9.40 -9.88 5.09
N ILE A 58 10.12 -10.14 4.00
CA ILE A 58 10.83 -11.39 3.79
C ILE A 58 12.04 -11.18 2.86
N GLU A 59 13.18 -11.74 3.22
CA GLU A 59 14.45 -11.51 2.52
C GLU A 59 14.46 -12.06 1.09
N THR A 60 14.10 -13.33 0.89
CA THR A 60 14.29 -14.03 -0.40
C THR A 60 13.02 -14.65 -0.98
N ASN A 61 13.02 -14.88 -2.31
CA ASN A 61 11.90 -15.49 -3.03
C ASN A 61 11.69 -16.98 -2.71
N GLU A 62 12.74 -17.73 -2.37
CA GLU A 62 12.63 -19.16 -2.07
C GLU A 62 11.78 -19.40 -0.82
N ASN A 63 11.92 -18.53 0.18
CA ASN A 63 11.15 -18.59 1.42
C ASN A 63 9.65 -18.31 1.23
N THR A 64 9.28 -17.65 0.14
CA THR A 64 7.87 -17.36 -0.17
C THR A 64 7.10 -18.62 -0.55
N GLU A 65 7.71 -19.54 -1.31
CA GLU A 65 7.02 -20.72 -1.83
C GLU A 65 6.57 -21.67 -0.72
N ASP A 66 7.38 -21.84 0.34
CA ASP A 66 7.01 -22.64 1.52
C ASP A 66 5.81 -22.04 2.26
N ILE A 67 5.80 -20.72 2.46
CA ILE A 67 4.68 -20.02 3.11
C ILE A 67 3.41 -20.18 2.29
N ILE A 68 3.50 -19.97 0.96
CA ILE A 68 2.37 -20.11 0.05
C ILE A 68 1.83 -21.53 0.09
N ARG A 69 2.71 -22.54 0.04
CA ARG A 69 2.34 -23.95 0.15
C ARG A 69 1.63 -24.23 1.47
N LYS A 70 2.23 -23.87 2.60
CA LYS A 70 1.64 -24.05 3.95
C LYS A 70 0.26 -23.41 4.03
N ILE A 71 0.10 -22.17 3.57
CA ILE A 71 -1.19 -21.49 3.51
C ILE A 71 -2.18 -22.29 2.66
N CYS A 72 -1.80 -22.72 1.45
CA CYS A 72 -2.66 -23.48 0.55
C CYS A 72 -3.08 -24.85 1.10
N GLU A 73 -2.27 -25.49 1.93
CA GLU A 73 -2.59 -26.77 2.58
C GLU A 73 -3.60 -26.63 3.74
N MET A 74 -3.85 -25.41 4.24
CA MET A 74 -4.72 -25.19 5.41
C MET A 74 -6.23 -25.30 5.12
N SER A 75 -6.65 -25.26 3.87
CA SER A 75 -8.08 -25.31 3.54
C SER A 75 -8.32 -25.78 2.11
N GLU A 76 -9.25 -26.71 1.92
CA GLU A 76 -9.70 -27.08 0.58
C GLU A 76 -10.59 -25.99 -0.06
N ASP A 77 -11.10 -25.05 0.74
CA ASP A 77 -11.98 -23.94 0.33
C ASP A 77 -11.23 -22.77 -0.35
N PHE A 78 -9.98 -22.98 -0.77
CA PHE A 78 -9.26 -22.00 -1.58
C PHE A 78 -9.90 -21.85 -2.97
N GLU A 79 -10.87 -20.95 -3.09
CA GLU A 79 -11.34 -20.50 -4.39
C GLU A 79 -10.16 -20.01 -5.25
N LYS A 80 -10.18 -20.30 -6.56
CA LYS A 80 -9.16 -19.86 -7.52
C LYS A 80 -8.93 -18.35 -7.39
N GLY A 81 -7.72 -17.99 -7.01
CA GLY A 81 -7.22 -16.62 -6.96
C GLY A 81 -5.84 -16.52 -7.60
N VAL A 82 -5.17 -15.39 -7.40
CA VAL A 82 -3.86 -15.14 -8.03
C VAL A 82 -2.77 -15.56 -7.06
N ILE A 83 -1.92 -16.49 -7.49
CA ILE A 83 -0.63 -16.75 -6.86
C ILE A 83 0.43 -16.23 -7.84
N GLY A 84 1.16 -15.21 -7.40
CA GLY A 84 2.34 -14.69 -8.06
C GLY A 84 3.58 -14.94 -7.19
N ARG A 85 4.74 -14.54 -7.70
CA ARG A 85 6.02 -14.65 -6.97
C ARG A 85 6.01 -13.91 -5.61
N ASP A 86 5.24 -12.83 -5.51
CA ASP A 86 5.23 -11.89 -4.38
C ASP A 86 3.82 -11.66 -3.81
N ARG A 87 2.81 -12.42 -4.26
CA ARG A 87 1.41 -12.21 -3.85
C ARG A 87 0.59 -13.48 -3.82
N VAL A 88 -0.24 -13.61 -2.79
CA VAL A 88 -1.34 -14.57 -2.69
C VAL A 88 -2.64 -13.81 -2.50
N ARG A 89 -3.58 -13.96 -3.44
CA ARG A 89 -4.97 -13.54 -3.28
C ARG A 89 -5.86 -14.77 -3.22
N ARG A 90 -6.57 -14.96 -2.11
CA ARG A 90 -7.37 -16.17 -1.85
C ARG A 90 -8.54 -15.89 -0.93
N LYS A 91 -9.48 -16.83 -0.84
CA LYS A 91 -10.51 -16.83 0.22
C LYS A 91 -10.22 -17.92 1.24
N PHE A 92 -10.44 -17.60 2.50
CA PHE A 92 -10.33 -18.50 3.64
C PHE A 92 -11.50 -18.22 4.59
N ASN A 93 -12.24 -19.26 4.99
CA ASN A 93 -13.44 -19.14 5.82
C ASN A 93 -14.48 -18.10 5.28
N GLY A 94 -14.58 -18.00 3.96
CA GLY A 94 -15.49 -17.08 3.26
C GLY A 94 -15.04 -15.61 3.22
N ILE A 95 -13.82 -15.29 3.69
CA ILE A 95 -13.22 -13.95 3.62
C ILE A 95 -12.06 -13.96 2.63
N GLN A 96 -12.00 -12.96 1.75
CA GLN A 96 -10.85 -12.78 0.89
C GLN A 96 -9.69 -12.18 1.70
N PHE A 97 -8.48 -12.70 1.51
CA PHE A 97 -7.25 -12.07 1.95
C PHE A 97 -6.27 -11.93 0.79
N ASP A 98 -5.49 -10.85 0.86
CA ASP A 98 -4.41 -10.51 -0.06
C ASP A 98 -3.12 -10.41 0.74
N LEU A 99 -2.28 -11.43 0.65
CA LEU A 99 -0.93 -11.43 1.23
C LEU A 99 0.06 -10.97 0.17
N HIS A 100 0.81 -9.92 0.48
CA HIS A 100 1.92 -9.44 -0.32
C HIS A 100 3.24 -9.60 0.44
N PHE A 101 4.26 -10.03 -0.28
CA PHE A 101 5.60 -10.16 0.25
C PHE A 101 6.42 -8.95 -0.15
N ALA A 102 6.89 -8.21 0.85
CA ALA A 102 7.80 -7.07 0.67
C ALA A 102 9.23 -7.57 0.80
N ARG A 103 10.04 -7.33 -0.24
CA ARG A 103 11.48 -7.61 -0.18
C ARG A 103 12.20 -6.55 0.64
N GLU A 104 13.47 -6.82 0.92
CA GLU A 104 14.34 -5.84 1.53
C GLU A 104 14.31 -4.54 0.72
N GLY A 105 14.12 -3.42 1.41
CA GLY A 105 13.99 -2.11 0.81
C GLY A 105 12.60 -1.77 0.26
N GLU A 106 11.63 -2.69 0.13
CA GLU A 106 10.30 -2.41 -0.44
C GLU A 106 9.20 -2.14 0.61
N TRP A 107 9.52 -2.33 1.89
CA TRP A 107 8.53 -2.38 2.98
C TRP A 107 7.60 -1.16 3.02
N GLY A 108 8.16 0.04 3.04
CA GLY A 108 7.43 1.30 3.07
C GLY A 108 6.54 1.50 1.85
N ALA A 109 7.05 1.22 0.65
CA ALA A 109 6.29 1.34 -0.59
C ALA A 109 5.12 0.36 -0.64
N ARG A 110 5.33 -0.90 -0.22
CA ARG A 110 4.28 -1.93 -0.14
C ARG A 110 3.21 -1.55 0.88
N LEU A 111 3.62 -1.07 2.06
CA LEU A 111 2.71 -0.58 3.08
C LEU A 111 1.88 0.58 2.56
N LEU A 112 2.50 1.59 1.95
CA LEU A 112 1.78 2.74 1.37
C LEU A 112 0.74 2.27 0.36
N TYR A 113 1.17 1.42 -0.58
CA TYR A 113 0.33 0.91 -1.66
C TYR A 113 -0.86 0.10 -1.15
N LEU A 114 -0.66 -0.86 -0.23
CA LEU A 114 -1.77 -1.66 0.27
C LEU A 114 -2.60 -0.96 1.34
N THR A 115 -2.03 0.01 2.06
CA THR A 115 -2.81 0.77 3.04
C THR A 115 -3.85 1.63 2.36
N GLY A 116 -3.57 2.20 1.18
CA GLY A 116 -4.55 2.98 0.43
C GLY A 116 -5.10 4.19 1.21
N SER A 117 -6.32 4.67 0.95
CA SER A 117 -7.35 4.11 0.04
C SER A 117 -6.95 4.10 -1.44
N ALA A 118 -7.81 3.57 -2.31
CA ALA A 118 -7.58 3.60 -3.76
C ALA A 118 -7.46 5.04 -4.28
N GLU A 119 -8.31 5.93 -3.78
CA GLU A 119 -8.28 7.36 -4.08
C GLU A 119 -7.00 8.02 -3.55
N PHE A 120 -6.61 7.71 -2.30
CA PHE A 120 -5.35 8.19 -1.75
C PHE A 120 -4.13 7.77 -2.59
N ASN A 121 -4.10 6.52 -3.05
CA ASN A 121 -3.04 6.03 -3.95
C ASN A 121 -3.05 6.71 -5.32
N ILE A 122 -4.22 7.13 -5.82
CA ILE A 122 -4.33 7.91 -7.06
C ILE A 122 -3.73 9.31 -6.84
N ASP A 123 -4.04 9.94 -5.71
CA ASP A 123 -3.52 11.26 -5.37
C ASP A 123 -2.00 11.25 -5.20
N MET A 124 -1.45 10.30 -4.42
CA MET A 124 0.00 10.14 -4.23
C MET A 124 0.74 9.96 -5.56
N ARG A 125 0.23 9.08 -6.44
CA ARG A 125 0.83 8.88 -7.77
C ARG A 125 0.70 10.10 -8.66
N THR A 126 -0.38 10.87 -8.53
CA THR A 126 -0.57 12.11 -9.28
C THR A 126 0.45 13.18 -8.85
N ILE A 127 0.72 13.30 -7.54
CA ILE A 127 1.74 14.22 -7.00
C ILE A 127 3.13 13.78 -7.47
N ALA A 128 3.50 12.52 -7.26
CA ALA A 128 4.76 11.95 -7.73
C ALA A 128 4.99 12.23 -9.22
N LYS A 129 3.98 11.97 -10.06
CA LYS A 129 4.04 12.23 -11.50
C LYS A 129 4.31 13.70 -11.83
N ARG A 130 3.72 14.65 -11.11
CA ARG A 130 3.95 16.09 -11.31
C ARG A 130 5.37 16.52 -10.94
N MET A 131 6.01 15.80 -10.02
CA MET A 131 7.39 16.04 -9.58
C MET A 131 8.43 15.29 -10.41
N GLY A 132 8.02 14.57 -11.48
CA GLY A 132 8.94 13.80 -12.31
C GLY A 132 9.26 12.41 -11.74
N PHE A 133 8.47 11.92 -10.79
CA PHE A 133 8.63 10.60 -10.18
C PHE A 133 7.57 9.58 -10.63
N LEU A 134 7.93 8.31 -10.58
CA LEU A 134 7.06 7.14 -10.70
C LEU A 134 6.91 6.53 -9.32
N LEU A 135 5.71 6.56 -8.76
CA LEU A 135 5.39 5.84 -7.52
C LEU A 135 4.61 4.57 -7.84
N ASN A 136 5.07 3.42 -7.36
CA ASN A 136 4.42 2.13 -7.46
C ASN A 136 4.56 1.33 -6.15
N GLU A 137 4.17 0.07 -6.15
CA GLU A 137 4.23 -0.81 -4.97
C GLU A 137 5.65 -1.19 -4.52
N TYR A 138 6.66 -0.97 -5.35
CA TYR A 138 8.07 -1.28 -5.06
C TYR A 138 8.86 -0.06 -4.58
N GLY A 139 8.41 1.16 -4.90
CA GLY A 139 9.12 2.38 -4.54
C GLY A 139 8.69 3.62 -5.30
N LEU A 140 9.39 4.71 -4.98
CA LEU A 140 9.41 5.96 -5.68
C LEU A 140 10.68 6.04 -6.53
N PHE A 141 10.53 6.26 -7.82
CA PHE A 141 11.62 6.26 -8.79
C PHE A 141 11.65 7.55 -9.59
N LYS A 142 12.82 8.02 -10.02
CA LYS A 142 12.93 9.07 -11.03
C LYS A 142 12.42 8.55 -12.38
N ARG A 143 11.51 9.27 -13.05
CA ARG A 143 10.89 8.79 -14.31
C ARG A 143 11.84 8.73 -15.48
N ASP A 144 12.85 9.60 -15.50
CA ASP A 144 13.81 9.74 -16.59
C ASP A 144 14.91 8.68 -16.55
N THR A 145 15.37 8.35 -15.34
CA THR A 145 16.53 7.48 -15.09
C THR A 145 16.15 6.10 -14.56
N GLY A 146 14.97 5.98 -13.95
CA GLY A 146 14.56 4.76 -13.23
C GLY A 146 15.25 4.56 -11.89
N GLU A 147 16.03 5.55 -11.43
CA GLU A 147 16.75 5.48 -10.15
C GLU A 147 15.76 5.46 -8.98
N LEU A 148 15.98 4.56 -8.02
CA LEU A 148 15.22 4.47 -6.78
C LEU A 148 15.52 5.69 -5.89
N VAL A 149 14.47 6.35 -5.43
CA VAL A 149 14.53 7.54 -4.55
C VAL A 149 14.18 7.17 -3.12
N ALA A 150 13.13 6.38 -2.93
CA ALA A 150 12.53 6.09 -1.63
C ALA A 150 11.64 4.84 -1.72
N SER A 151 11.73 3.91 -0.76
CA SER A 151 10.92 2.70 -0.69
C SER A 151 10.89 2.00 0.68
N VAL A 152 11.86 2.23 1.57
CA VAL A 152 12.08 1.47 2.81
C VAL A 152 11.03 1.79 3.86
N THR A 153 10.71 3.07 4.04
CA THR A 153 9.68 3.57 4.96
C THR A 153 8.57 4.30 4.20
N GLU A 154 7.41 4.49 4.83
CA GLU A 154 6.38 5.32 4.20
C GLU A 154 6.82 6.79 4.28
N GLU A 155 7.39 7.19 5.41
CA GLU A 155 7.87 8.52 5.76
C GLU A 155 8.85 9.08 4.74
N GLU A 156 9.85 8.31 4.30
CA GLU A 156 10.80 8.77 3.28
C GLU A 156 10.13 9.02 1.92
N ILE A 157 9.05 8.30 1.58
CA ILE A 157 8.28 8.54 0.36
C ILE A 157 7.52 9.86 0.48
N PHE A 158 6.92 10.14 1.64
CA PHE A 158 6.28 11.43 1.90
C PHE A 158 7.30 12.58 1.85
N GLU A 159 8.46 12.40 2.47
CA GLU A 159 9.55 13.39 2.47
C GLU A 159 10.06 13.67 1.05
N ALA A 160 10.32 12.63 0.25
CA ALA A 160 10.75 12.77 -1.14
C ALA A 160 9.71 13.47 -2.02
N LEU A 161 8.43 13.38 -1.66
CA LEU A 161 7.32 14.09 -2.31
C LEU A 161 7.05 15.47 -1.70
N ASN A 162 7.86 15.92 -0.74
CA ASN A 162 7.70 17.17 0.00
C ASN A 162 6.29 17.29 0.61
N MET A 163 5.87 16.23 1.29
CA MET A 163 4.58 16.11 1.97
C MET A 163 4.79 15.73 3.44
N ASP A 164 3.90 16.21 4.30
CA ASP A 164 3.80 15.68 5.66
C ASP A 164 3.27 14.25 5.62
N PHE A 165 3.75 13.41 6.55
CA PHE A 165 3.25 12.05 6.70
C PHE A 165 1.75 12.05 7.05
N VAL A 166 0.98 11.22 6.34
CA VAL A 166 -0.46 11.06 6.58
C VAL A 166 -0.71 9.72 7.29
N ASP A 167 -1.22 9.81 8.52
CA ASP A 167 -1.65 8.65 9.31
C ASP A 167 -2.63 7.79 8.50
N PRO A 168 -2.47 6.45 8.48
CA PRO A 168 -3.39 5.53 7.79
C PRO A 168 -4.88 5.83 7.99
N LYS A 169 -5.33 6.21 9.19
CA LYS A 169 -6.75 6.48 9.49
C LYS A 169 -7.31 7.69 8.74
N ASP A 170 -6.45 8.60 8.33
CA ASP A 170 -6.83 9.86 7.67
C ASP A 170 -6.83 9.75 6.13
N ARG A 171 -6.44 8.59 5.59
CA ARG A 171 -6.34 8.32 4.13
C ARG A 171 -7.68 8.00 3.44
N GLU A 172 -8.81 8.38 4.05
CA GLU A 172 -10.18 8.18 3.53
C GLU A 172 -10.87 9.48 3.09
N LYS A 173 -10.44 10.64 3.61
CA LYS A 173 -11.06 11.94 3.32
C LYS A 173 -10.41 12.60 2.11
N THR A 174 -10.73 12.13 0.91
CA THR A 174 -10.36 12.83 -0.31
C THR A 174 -11.38 13.92 -0.61
N ALA A 175 -11.04 15.17 -0.29
CA ALA A 175 -11.67 16.34 -0.90
C ALA A 175 -10.63 17.32 -1.45
N ALA A 176 -9.47 17.45 -0.81
CA ALA A 176 -8.35 18.26 -1.24
C ALA A 176 -7.20 17.99 -0.25
N TRP A 177 -5.94 17.78 -0.60
CA TRP A 177 -5.07 18.74 -1.28
C TRP A 177 -5.09 20.19 -0.73
N LYS A 178 -6.04 20.62 0.13
CA LYS A 178 -6.49 22.03 0.29
C LYS A 178 -5.40 23.04 0.71
N ALA A 179 -4.16 22.62 1.02
CA ALA A 179 -3.06 23.49 1.43
C ALA A 179 -1.78 23.43 0.57
N ILE A 180 -1.51 22.40 -0.26
CA ILE A 180 -0.23 22.33 -1.02
C ILE A 180 -0.15 23.45 -2.09
N LYS A 181 -1.28 24.08 -2.46
CA LYS A 181 -1.26 25.32 -3.28
C LYS A 181 -0.82 26.59 -2.55
N GLN A 182 -0.85 26.68 -1.21
CA GLN A 182 -0.52 27.94 -0.54
C GLN A 182 1.00 28.17 -0.53
N ASP A 183 1.80 27.14 -0.26
CA ASP A 183 3.25 27.33 -0.08
C ASP A 183 4.02 27.46 -1.42
N HIS A 184 3.54 26.84 -2.51
CA HIS A 184 4.17 26.96 -3.83
C HIS A 184 3.85 28.27 -4.56
N LYS A 185 2.76 28.97 -4.20
CA LYS A 185 2.51 30.34 -4.67
C LYS A 185 3.46 31.33 -3.98
N ASP A 186 3.76 31.12 -2.71
CA ASP A 186 4.62 32.01 -1.92
C ASP A 186 6.12 31.84 -2.21
N LYS A 187 6.56 30.64 -2.60
CA LYS A 187 7.96 30.38 -3.01
C LYS A 187 8.27 30.79 -4.46
N GLY A 188 7.28 30.84 -5.35
CA GLY A 188 7.43 31.36 -6.72
C GLY A 188 7.37 32.89 -6.81
N ALA A 189 6.58 33.54 -5.95
CA ALA A 189 6.48 35.00 -5.90
C ALA A 189 7.74 35.69 -5.33
N LYS A 190 8.48 35.02 -4.42
CA LYS A 190 9.71 35.57 -3.83
C LYS A 190 10.93 35.54 -4.75
N LYS A 191 10.89 34.86 -5.90
CA LYS A 191 12.02 34.83 -6.87
C LYS A 191 11.92 35.85 -8.00
N ASN A 192 10.78 36.53 -8.17
CA ASN A 192 10.57 37.47 -9.29
C ASN A 192 10.33 38.94 -8.85
N GLY A 193 10.61 39.28 -7.59
CA GLY A 193 10.26 40.59 -7.02
C GLY A 193 11.40 41.30 -6.31
N THR A 194 12.39 41.80 -7.06
CA THR A 194 13.07 43.11 -6.87
C THR A 194 14.00 43.33 -8.07
N CYS A 195 13.55 44.06 -9.10
CA CYS A 195 13.71 45.51 -9.29
C CYS A 195 15.09 45.85 -9.90
N LYS A 196 15.16 45.86 -11.24
CA LYS A 196 15.12 47.06 -12.10
C LYS A 196 16.33 47.97 -11.90
N THR A 197 17.20 47.90 -12.91
CA THR A 197 18.01 49.00 -13.40
C THR A 197 17.23 50.31 -13.43
N LYS A 198 17.84 51.39 -12.92
CA LYS A 198 17.56 52.75 -13.35
C LYS A 198 18.86 53.57 -13.36
N SER A 199 19.15 54.02 -14.58
CA SER A 199 19.92 55.19 -15.04
C SER A 199 21.32 55.44 -14.53
#